data_AF-A0A380GA90-F1
#
_entry.id   AF-A0A380GA90-F1
#
_cell.length_a   1.000
_cell.length_b   1.000
_cell.length_c   1.000
_cell.angle_alpha   90.00
_cell.angle_beta   90.00
_cell.angle_gamma   90.00
#
_symmetry.space_group_name_H-M   'P 1'
#
loop_
_entity.id
_entity.type
_entity.pdbx_description
1 polymer ?
#
loop_
_entity_poly.entity_id
_entity_poly.type
_entity_poly.pdbx_seq_one_letter_code
_entity_poly.pdbx_strand_id
1 'polypeptide(L)'
;MKYVYFNGLKFTRDDKTGYYLNSTKRKRLHRYVWEYHNGPIPEGCHIHHLDHDKSNNDITNLQLMKHGEHVTLHGLERAKLQRKEIIRNLDENARPAANKWHKSDEGRKWHKKHYESTKEKLHQMKKFKCEECGNEFETQDIGVNRFCSNKCKSKWRRKSGLDDEIRECVYCGKEFKVNKYRKTKTCSRSCTNRQRAKERKDKIDKIS
;
A
#
# COMPACT_ATOMS: atom_id res chain seq x y z
N MET A 1 6.82 -23.25 32.98
CA MET A 1 5.89 -23.58 34.09
C MET A 1 4.59 -24.15 33.51
N LYS A 2 4.20 -25.38 33.86
CA LYS A 2 3.09 -26.12 33.20
C LYS A 2 1.69 -25.69 33.66
N TYR A 3 1.58 -25.18 34.89
CA TYR A 3 0.33 -24.80 35.53
C TYR A 3 0.44 -23.42 36.16
N VAL A 4 -0.62 -22.64 36.10
CA VAL A 4 -0.76 -21.33 36.77
C VAL A 4 -2.09 -21.32 37.52
N TYR A 5 -2.10 -20.74 38.71
CA TYR A 5 -3.31 -20.59 39.51
C TYR A 5 -3.70 -19.12 39.56
N PHE A 6 -4.96 -18.81 39.30
CA PHE A 6 -5.49 -17.45 39.37
C PHE A 6 -6.92 -17.50 39.90
N ASN A 7 -7.21 -16.71 40.93
CA ASN A 7 -8.53 -16.68 41.59
C ASN A 7 -9.05 -18.09 42.00
N GLY A 8 -8.17 -18.91 42.58
CA GLY A 8 -8.48 -20.29 42.98
C GLY A 8 -8.66 -21.30 41.83
N LEU A 9 -8.57 -20.85 40.56
CA LEU A 9 -8.71 -21.70 39.39
C LEU A 9 -7.35 -22.12 38.84
N LYS A 10 -7.22 -23.40 38.51
CA LYS A 10 -6.05 -23.96 37.83
C LYS A 10 -6.15 -23.75 36.32
N PHE A 11 -5.11 -23.19 35.72
CA PHE A 11 -4.94 -23.08 34.28
C PHE A 11 -3.73 -23.91 33.85
N THR A 12 -3.89 -24.68 32.78
CA THR A 12 -2.82 -25.53 32.22
C THR A 12 -2.35 -24.95 30.90
N ARG A 13 -1.04 -24.90 30.70
CA ARG A 13 -0.47 -24.47 29.42
C ARG A 13 -0.76 -25.50 28.33
N ASP A 14 -1.31 -25.04 27.23
CA ASP A 14 -1.44 -25.80 25.99
C ASP A 14 -0.16 -25.66 25.18
N ASP A 15 0.58 -26.76 25.00
CA ASP A 15 1.85 -26.74 24.27
C ASP A 15 1.69 -26.42 22.79
N LYS A 16 0.51 -26.64 22.20
CA LYS A 16 0.24 -26.31 20.80
C LYS A 16 0.09 -24.81 20.58
N THR A 17 -0.65 -24.13 21.47
CA THR A 17 -0.96 -22.70 21.27
C THR A 17 -0.14 -21.76 22.15
N GLY A 18 0.50 -22.28 23.19
CA GLY A 18 1.23 -21.54 24.22
C GLY A 18 0.35 -20.86 25.27
N TYR A 19 -0.98 -20.91 25.13
CA TYR A 19 -1.91 -20.27 26.07
C TYR A 19 -2.24 -21.16 27.26
N TYR A 20 -2.56 -20.51 28.38
CA TYR A 20 -3.10 -21.18 29.57
C TYR A 20 -4.62 -21.30 29.46
N LEU A 21 -5.15 -22.51 29.65
CA LEU A 21 -6.58 -22.85 29.58
C LEU A 21 -7.05 -23.44 30.91
N ASN A 22 -8.20 -22.97 31.39
CA ASN A 22 -8.94 -23.66 32.43
C ASN A 22 -9.97 -24.59 31.78
N SER A 23 -9.87 -25.90 32.04
CA SER A 23 -10.75 -26.90 31.42
C SER A 23 -12.20 -26.83 31.92
N THR A 24 -12.42 -26.37 33.15
CA THR A 24 -13.76 -26.28 33.77
C THR A 24 -14.58 -25.12 33.20
N LYS A 25 -14.00 -23.91 33.18
CA LYS A 25 -14.61 -22.70 32.63
C LYS A 25 -14.47 -22.60 31.11
N ARG A 26 -13.64 -23.48 30.51
CA ARG A 26 -13.27 -23.48 29.08
C ARG A 26 -12.82 -22.11 28.58
N LYS A 27 -12.12 -21.35 29.44
CA LYS A 27 -11.69 -19.98 29.18
C LYS A 27 -10.18 -19.86 29.33
N ARG A 28 -9.55 -19.09 28.44
CA ARG A 28 -8.10 -18.84 28.45
C ARG A 28 -7.74 -17.79 29.51
N LEU A 29 -6.57 -17.95 30.12
CA LEU A 29 -6.13 -17.14 31.27
C LEU A 29 -6.11 -15.64 30.97
N HIS A 30 -5.39 -15.18 29.94
CA HIS A 30 -5.36 -13.76 29.56
C HIS A 30 -6.75 -13.11 29.42
N ARG A 31 -7.75 -13.82 28.89
CA ARG A 31 -9.13 -13.32 28.82
C ARG A 31 -9.78 -13.24 30.19
N TYR A 32 -9.58 -14.26 31.02
CA TYR A 32 -10.12 -14.31 32.37
C TYR A 32 -9.50 -13.22 33.27
N VAL A 33 -8.19 -13.01 33.19
CA VAL A 33 -7.48 -11.93 33.91
C VAL A 33 -8.02 -10.57 33.47
N TRP A 34 -8.14 -10.34 32.15
CA TRP A 34 -8.72 -9.10 31.64
C TRP A 34 -10.13 -8.86 32.20
N GLU A 35 -11.01 -9.86 32.11
CA GLU A 35 -12.40 -9.73 32.55
C GLU A 35 -12.53 -9.51 34.05
N TYR A 36 -11.64 -10.09 34.84
CA TYR A 36 -11.60 -9.87 36.29
C TYR A 36 -11.30 -8.41 36.66
N HIS A 37 -10.39 -7.75 35.92
CA HIS A 37 -9.99 -6.37 36.21
C HIS A 37 -10.84 -5.31 35.49
N ASN A 38 -11.29 -5.56 34.26
CA ASN A 38 -11.91 -4.56 33.38
C ASN A 38 -13.34 -4.89 32.97
N GLY A 39 -13.86 -6.05 33.39
CA GLY A 39 -15.18 -6.51 32.98
C GLY A 39 -15.21 -7.16 31.58
N PRO A 40 -16.41 -7.42 31.04
CA PRO A 40 -16.58 -8.25 29.86
C PRO A 40 -15.83 -7.70 28.64
N ILE A 41 -15.21 -8.61 27.88
CA ILE A 41 -14.57 -8.27 26.59
C ILE A 41 -15.68 -8.00 25.56
N PRO A 42 -15.77 -6.79 24.97
CA PRO A 42 -16.79 -6.49 23.97
C PRO A 42 -16.73 -7.41 22.76
N GLU A 43 -17.87 -7.59 22.09
CA GLU A 43 -17.94 -8.38 20.86
C GLU A 43 -16.99 -7.81 19.78
N GLY A 44 -16.32 -8.70 19.05
CA GLY A 44 -15.32 -8.32 18.05
C GLY A 44 -13.98 -7.84 18.62
N CYS A 45 -13.78 -7.88 19.94
CA CYS A 45 -12.51 -7.50 20.58
C CYS A 45 -11.70 -8.71 21.08
N HIS A 46 -10.38 -8.58 21.03
CA HIS A 46 -9.39 -9.57 21.42
C HIS A 46 -8.45 -8.97 22.47
N ILE A 47 -7.81 -9.83 23.27
CA ILE A 47 -6.77 -9.43 24.20
C ILE A 47 -5.41 -9.73 23.57
N HIS A 48 -4.58 -8.71 23.48
CA HIS A 48 -3.22 -8.72 22.96
C HIS A 48 -2.21 -8.73 24.11
N HIS A 49 -1.13 -9.49 23.96
CA HIS A 49 0.03 -9.47 24.85
C HIS A 49 1.06 -8.48 24.29
N LEU A 50 1.34 -7.39 25.00
CA LEU A 50 2.22 -6.31 24.52
C LEU A 50 3.66 -6.77 24.27
N ASP A 51 4.14 -7.72 25.06
CA ASP A 51 5.48 -8.33 24.91
C ASP A 51 5.50 -9.56 23.98
N HIS A 52 4.35 -9.94 23.41
CA HIS A 52 4.15 -11.14 22.61
C HIS A 52 4.41 -12.48 23.33
N ASP A 53 4.64 -12.46 24.66
CA ASP A 53 4.74 -13.65 25.48
C ASP A 53 3.38 -14.02 26.10
N LYS A 54 2.78 -15.09 25.57
CA LYS A 54 1.51 -15.65 26.04
C LYS A 54 1.57 -16.16 27.49
N SER A 55 2.77 -16.34 28.03
CA SER A 55 2.97 -16.75 29.43
C SER A 55 2.89 -15.59 30.41
N ASN A 56 3.21 -14.37 29.96
CA ASN A 56 3.07 -13.16 30.76
C ASN A 56 1.62 -12.65 30.77
N ASN A 57 0.85 -13.08 31.76
CA ASN A 57 -0.57 -12.73 31.90
C ASN A 57 -0.79 -11.61 32.92
N ASP A 58 0.23 -10.81 33.23
CA ASP A 58 0.05 -9.59 34.04
C ASP A 58 -0.90 -8.63 33.34
N ILE A 59 -1.82 -8.01 34.08
CA ILE A 59 -2.82 -7.11 33.51
C ILE A 59 -2.18 -5.93 32.77
N THR A 60 -1.01 -5.45 33.20
CA THR A 60 -0.29 -4.36 32.52
C THR A 60 0.31 -4.78 31.18
N ASN A 61 0.47 -6.08 30.95
CA ASN A 61 0.94 -6.65 29.68
C ASN A 61 -0.21 -6.95 28.70
N LEU A 62 -1.46 -6.79 29.14
CA LEU A 62 -2.63 -7.10 28.33
C LEU A 62 -3.26 -5.82 27.77
N GLN A 63 -3.69 -5.89 26.51
CA GLN A 63 -4.38 -4.79 25.85
C GLN A 63 -5.62 -5.29 25.12
N LEU A 64 -6.76 -4.64 25.33
CA LEU A 64 -7.96 -4.85 24.52
C LEU A 64 -7.80 -4.17 23.15
N MET A 65 -8.01 -4.94 22.09
CA MET A 65 -7.92 -4.47 20.72
C MET A 65 -9.10 -4.97 19.89
N LYS A 66 -9.48 -4.22 18.87
CA LYS A 66 -10.43 -4.74 17.87
C LYS A 66 -9.77 -5.88 17.09
N HIS A 67 -10.56 -6.90 16.74
CA HIS A 67 -10.07 -8.07 16.01
C HIS A 67 -9.27 -7.69 14.75
N GLY A 68 -9.82 -6.79 13.92
CA GLY A 68 -9.17 -6.36 12.67
C GLY A 68 -7.84 -5.63 12.88
N GLU A 69 -7.76 -4.78 13.90
CA GLU A 69 -6.53 -4.06 14.27
C GLU A 69 -5.47 -5.03 14.78
N HIS A 70 -5.86 -5.98 15.64
CA HIS A 70 -4.97 -7.00 16.17
C HIS A 70 -4.41 -7.92 15.07
N VAL A 71 -5.26 -8.37 14.14
CA VAL A 71 -4.81 -9.17 12.97
C VAL A 71 -3.87 -8.37 12.08
N THR A 72 -4.16 -7.09 11.85
CA THR A 72 -3.32 -6.21 11.04
C THR A 72 -1.95 -6.00 11.67
N LEU A 73 -1.88 -5.75 12.98
CA LEU A 73 -0.63 -5.61 13.73
C LEU A 73 0.27 -6.83 13.53
N HIS A 74 -0.24 -8.04 13.82
CA HIS A 74 0.52 -9.29 13.62
C HIS A 74 0.92 -9.51 12.17
N GLY A 75 0.07 -9.13 11.20
CA GLY A 75 0.37 -9.19 9.78
C GLY A 75 1.57 -8.32 9.41
N LEU A 76 1.58 -7.07 9.90
CA LEU A 76 2.66 -6.11 9.67
C LEU A 76 3.97 -6.56 10.33
N GLU A 77 3.93 -7.07 11.55
CA GLU A 77 5.10 -7.57 12.26
C GLU A 77 5.73 -8.77 11.54
N ARG A 78 4.91 -9.74 11.13
CA ARG A 78 5.39 -10.88 10.32
C ARG A 78 6.01 -10.41 9.01
N ALA A 79 5.36 -9.47 8.32
CA ALA A 79 5.88 -8.90 7.09
C ALA A 79 7.21 -8.17 7.30
N LYS A 80 7.44 -7.57 8.48
CA LYS A 80 8.73 -6.95 8.84
C LYS A 80 9.79 -8.00 9.18
N LEU A 81 9.50 -8.91 10.11
CA LEU A 81 10.46 -9.88 10.63
C LEU A 81 10.85 -10.94 9.60
N GLN A 82 9.89 -11.42 8.81
CA GLN A 82 10.07 -12.54 7.88
C GLN A 82 10.11 -12.09 6.42
N ARG A 83 10.33 -10.80 6.14
CA ARG A 83 10.27 -10.23 4.79
C ARG A 83 11.03 -11.04 3.76
N LYS A 84 12.28 -11.42 4.08
CA LYS A 84 13.16 -12.16 3.17
C LYS A 84 12.61 -13.54 2.86
N GLU A 85 12.11 -14.25 3.85
CA GLU A 85 11.54 -15.58 3.70
C GLU A 85 10.23 -15.55 2.90
N ILE A 86 9.38 -14.56 3.14
CA ILE A 86 8.15 -14.34 2.37
C ILE A 86 8.48 -14.10 0.90
N ILE A 87 9.44 -13.23 0.60
CA ILE A 87 9.87 -12.95 -0.77
C ILE A 87 10.42 -14.23 -1.42
N ARG A 88 11.29 -14.95 -0.72
CA ARG A 88 11.84 -16.22 -1.21
C ARG A 88 10.73 -17.21 -1.55
N ASN A 89 9.75 -17.42 -0.67
CA ASN A 89 8.63 -18.31 -0.93
C ASN A 89 7.76 -17.85 -2.11
N LEU A 90 7.58 -16.53 -2.28
CA LEU A 90 6.89 -15.98 -3.45
C LEU A 90 7.63 -16.30 -4.75
N ASP A 91 8.96 -16.14 -4.76
CA ASP A 91 9.79 -16.34 -5.95
C ASP A 91 9.99 -17.82 -6.29
N GLU A 92 10.20 -18.67 -5.29
CA GLU A 92 10.51 -20.09 -5.48
C GLU A 92 9.25 -20.94 -5.67
N ASN A 93 8.13 -20.58 -5.03
CA ASN A 93 6.93 -21.42 -5.01
C ASN A 93 5.72 -20.74 -5.67
N ALA A 94 5.28 -19.59 -5.15
CA ALA A 94 4.00 -19.02 -5.54
C ALA A 94 3.96 -18.52 -6.99
N ARG A 95 4.98 -17.76 -7.41
CA ARG A 95 5.08 -17.22 -8.78
C ARG A 95 5.26 -18.33 -9.82
N PRO A 96 6.16 -19.32 -9.65
CA PRO A 96 6.26 -20.45 -10.59
C PRO A 96 4.97 -21.25 -10.69
N ALA A 97 4.30 -21.54 -9.57
CA ALA A 97 3.02 -22.24 -9.57
C ALA A 97 1.94 -21.45 -10.30
N ALA A 98 1.83 -20.14 -10.04
CA ALA A 98 0.89 -19.26 -10.75
C ALA A 98 1.19 -19.22 -12.25
N ASN A 99 2.45 -19.06 -12.65
CA ASN A 99 2.85 -19.06 -14.06
C ASN A 99 2.49 -20.39 -14.74
N LYS A 100 2.72 -21.52 -14.07
CA LYS A 100 2.36 -22.85 -14.56
C LYS A 100 0.84 -22.98 -14.77
N TRP A 101 0.05 -22.55 -13.80
CA TRP A 101 -1.41 -22.61 -13.88
C TRP A 101 -1.98 -21.71 -14.98
N HIS A 102 -1.52 -20.45 -15.09
CA HIS A 102 -1.99 -19.52 -16.13
C HIS A 102 -1.61 -19.98 -17.56
N LYS A 103 -0.56 -20.81 -17.70
CA LYS A 103 -0.18 -21.43 -18.98
C LYS A 103 -0.96 -22.71 -19.29
N SER A 104 -1.64 -23.29 -18.31
CA SER A 104 -2.40 -24.54 -18.49
C SER A 104 -3.72 -24.30 -19.21
N ASP A 105 -4.24 -25.35 -19.85
CA ASP A 105 -5.52 -25.26 -20.55
C ASP A 105 -6.69 -25.12 -19.58
N GLU A 106 -6.60 -25.72 -18.39
CA GLU A 106 -7.57 -25.51 -17.31
C GLU A 106 -7.61 -24.05 -16.88
N GLY A 107 -6.45 -23.42 -16.69
CA GLY A 107 -6.35 -22.00 -16.34
C GLY A 107 -6.98 -21.11 -17.42
N ARG A 108 -6.66 -21.35 -18.69
CA ARG A 108 -7.26 -20.61 -19.81
C ARG A 108 -8.77 -20.80 -19.90
N LYS A 109 -9.27 -22.03 -19.75
CA LYS A 109 -10.71 -22.34 -19.74
C LYS A 109 -11.41 -21.63 -18.59
N TRP A 110 -10.79 -21.63 -17.40
CA TRP A 110 -11.30 -20.90 -16.25
C TRP A 110 -11.39 -19.39 -16.53
N HIS A 111 -10.33 -18.77 -17.06
CA HIS A 111 -10.33 -17.35 -17.39
C HIS A 111 -11.38 -16.99 -18.44
N LYS A 112 -11.58 -17.84 -19.45
CA LYS A 112 -12.65 -17.66 -20.45
C LYS A 112 -14.02 -17.68 -19.77
N LYS A 113 -14.32 -18.70 -18.96
CA LYS A 113 -15.60 -18.80 -18.24
C LYS A 113 -15.81 -17.63 -17.26
N HIS A 114 -14.75 -17.24 -16.56
CA HIS A 114 -14.79 -16.11 -15.64
C HIS A 114 -15.10 -14.80 -16.37
N TYR A 115 -14.40 -14.54 -17.48
CA TYR A 115 -14.68 -13.39 -18.33
C TYR A 115 -16.13 -13.36 -18.81
N GLU A 116 -16.67 -14.48 -19.32
CA GLU A 116 -18.07 -14.57 -19.74
C GLU A 116 -19.05 -14.21 -18.61
N SER A 117 -18.76 -14.61 -17.37
CA SER A 117 -19.60 -14.29 -16.21
C SER A 117 -19.52 -12.83 -15.77
N THR A 118 -18.47 -12.10 -16.15
CA THR A 118 -18.23 -10.72 -15.72
C THR A 118 -18.34 -9.67 -16.83
N LYS A 119 -18.36 -10.09 -18.11
CA LYS A 119 -18.26 -9.19 -19.27
C LYS A 119 -19.34 -8.11 -19.29
N GLU A 120 -20.56 -8.43 -18.89
CA GLU A 120 -21.67 -7.48 -18.88
C GLU A 120 -21.42 -6.33 -17.91
N LYS A 121 -20.92 -6.64 -16.71
CA LYS A 121 -20.55 -5.64 -15.71
C LYS A 121 -19.33 -4.83 -16.14
N LEU A 122 -18.35 -5.47 -16.78
CA LEU A 122 -17.13 -4.81 -17.28
C LEU A 122 -17.42 -3.83 -18.42
N HIS A 123 -18.35 -4.17 -19.31
CA HIS A 123 -18.70 -3.33 -20.46
C HIS A 123 -19.85 -2.37 -20.21
N GLN A 124 -20.37 -2.32 -18.98
CA GLN A 124 -21.40 -1.37 -18.59
C GLN A 124 -20.90 0.06 -18.78
N MET A 125 -21.62 0.82 -19.61
CA MET A 125 -21.38 2.24 -19.78
C MET A 125 -21.91 3.00 -18.56
N LYS A 126 -21.10 3.92 -18.05
CA LYS A 126 -21.49 4.82 -16.97
C LYS A 126 -21.23 6.26 -17.39
N LYS A 127 -22.05 7.17 -16.86
CA LYS A 127 -21.89 8.61 -17.03
C LYS A 127 -20.92 9.14 -15.98
N PHE A 128 -19.97 9.94 -16.44
CA PHE A 128 -18.96 10.61 -15.62
C PHE A 128 -18.95 12.10 -15.93
N LYS A 129 -18.47 12.90 -14.98
CA LYS A 129 -18.29 14.34 -15.15
C LYS A 129 -16.82 14.66 -15.35
N CYS A 130 -16.50 15.39 -16.41
CA CYS A 130 -15.12 15.78 -16.69
C CYS A 130 -14.62 16.82 -15.68
N GLU A 131 -13.50 16.56 -15.01
CA GLU A 131 -12.93 17.48 -14.02
C GLU A 131 -12.39 18.80 -14.63
N GLU A 132 -12.12 18.83 -15.95
CA GLU A 132 -11.58 20.04 -16.61
C GLU A 132 -12.66 20.92 -17.25
N CYS A 133 -13.63 20.33 -17.97
CA CYS A 133 -14.65 21.10 -18.68
C CYS A 133 -16.04 21.04 -18.04
N GLY A 134 -16.26 20.15 -17.06
CA GLY A 134 -17.55 19.99 -16.38
C GLY A 134 -18.61 19.23 -17.19
N ASN A 135 -18.38 18.95 -18.47
CA ASN A 135 -19.31 18.21 -19.31
C ASN A 135 -19.43 16.75 -18.87
N GLU A 136 -20.63 16.20 -19.03
CA GLU A 136 -20.88 14.78 -18.86
C GLU A 136 -20.38 14.00 -20.08
N PHE A 137 -19.83 12.81 -19.83
CA PHE A 137 -19.40 11.89 -20.86
C PHE A 137 -19.69 10.45 -20.43
N GLU A 138 -19.92 9.58 -21.39
CA GLU A 138 -20.28 8.18 -21.15
C GLU A 138 -19.17 7.26 -21.64
N THR A 139 -18.77 6.33 -20.79
CA THR A 139 -17.69 5.37 -21.10
C THR A 139 -17.71 4.21 -20.11
N GLN A 140 -16.91 3.16 -20.37
CA GLN A 140 -16.72 2.05 -19.45
C GLN A 140 -15.96 2.52 -18.21
N ASP A 141 -16.37 2.01 -17.06
CA ASP A 141 -15.73 2.30 -15.78
C ASP A 141 -14.40 1.56 -15.68
N ILE A 142 -13.31 2.28 -15.94
CA ILE A 142 -11.93 1.80 -15.77
C ILE A 142 -11.33 2.25 -14.42
N GLY A 143 -12.16 2.78 -13.51
CA GLY A 143 -11.74 3.27 -12.19
C GLY A 143 -10.96 4.59 -12.20
N VAL A 144 -10.69 5.17 -13.38
CA VAL A 144 -9.90 6.40 -13.55
C VAL A 144 -10.52 7.39 -14.53
N ASN A 145 -11.83 7.29 -14.78
CA ASN A 145 -12.60 8.09 -15.74
C ASN A 145 -12.78 9.54 -15.25
N ARG A 146 -11.71 10.33 -15.30
CA ARG A 146 -11.67 11.72 -14.79
C ARG A 146 -11.91 12.78 -15.86
N PHE A 147 -11.68 12.45 -17.13
CA PHE A 147 -11.70 13.42 -18.22
C PHE A 147 -12.40 12.84 -19.45
N CYS A 148 -13.20 13.68 -20.13
CA CYS A 148 -13.89 13.29 -21.37
C CYS A 148 -12.95 13.08 -22.57
N SER A 149 -11.71 13.58 -22.51
CA SER A 149 -10.76 13.48 -23.62
C SER A 149 -9.31 13.73 -23.17
N ASN A 150 -8.35 13.28 -24.00
CA ASN A 150 -6.93 13.59 -23.82
C ASN A 150 -6.65 15.10 -23.84
N LYS A 151 -7.46 15.90 -24.55
CA LYS A 151 -7.37 17.36 -24.56
C LYS A 151 -7.67 17.94 -23.18
N CYS A 152 -8.76 17.50 -22.54
CA CYS A 152 -9.12 17.91 -21.19
C CYS A 152 -8.08 17.45 -20.16
N LYS A 153 -7.65 16.19 -20.22
CA LYS A 153 -6.56 15.67 -19.37
C LYS A 153 -5.29 16.51 -19.48
N SER A 154 -4.85 16.82 -20.70
CA SER A 154 -3.63 17.59 -20.95
C SER A 154 -3.76 19.06 -20.54
N LYS A 155 -4.97 19.63 -20.61
CA LYS A 155 -5.24 21.00 -20.11
C LYS A 155 -5.21 21.04 -18.59
N TRP A 156 -5.86 20.08 -17.93
CA TRP A 156 -5.84 19.93 -16.48
C TRP A 156 -4.40 19.78 -15.95
N ARG A 157 -3.59 18.90 -16.55
CA ARG A 157 -2.18 18.69 -16.15
C ARG A 157 -1.33 19.95 -16.23
N ARG A 158 -1.56 20.78 -17.26
CA ARG A 158 -0.86 22.07 -17.42
C ARG A 158 -1.34 23.08 -16.39
N LYS A 159 -2.64 23.14 -16.11
CA LYS A 159 -3.22 24.06 -15.13
C LYS A 159 -2.80 23.71 -13.70
N SER A 160 -2.69 22.43 -13.37
CA SER A 160 -2.26 21.96 -12.04
C SER A 160 -0.75 22.07 -11.80
N GLY A 161 0.05 22.37 -12.83
CA GLY A 161 1.51 22.42 -12.72
C GLY A 161 2.16 21.06 -12.42
N LEU A 162 1.44 19.96 -12.61
CA LEU A 162 1.89 18.60 -12.22
C LEU A 162 3.15 18.15 -12.97
N ASP A 163 3.41 18.73 -14.13
CA ASP A 163 4.58 18.45 -14.97
C ASP A 163 5.65 19.53 -14.90
N ASP A 164 5.51 20.50 -14.01
CA ASP A 164 6.50 21.56 -13.81
C ASP A 164 7.55 21.16 -12.79
N GLU A 165 8.81 21.48 -13.08
CA GLU A 165 9.96 21.28 -12.21
C GLU A 165 10.76 22.57 -12.08
N ILE A 166 11.54 22.68 -11.00
CA ILE A 166 12.46 23.79 -10.79
C ILE A 166 13.82 23.36 -11.33
N ARG A 167 14.40 24.20 -12.20
CA ARG A 167 15.76 24.03 -12.72
C ARG A 167 16.61 25.24 -12.40
N GLU A 168 17.90 25.02 -12.29
CA GLU A 168 18.88 26.10 -12.21
C GLU A 168 19.31 26.56 -13.61
N CYS A 169 19.42 27.87 -13.82
CA CYS A 169 19.86 28.45 -15.08
C CYS A 169 21.37 28.23 -15.29
N VAL A 170 21.74 27.52 -16.35
CA VAL A 170 23.16 27.25 -16.69
C VAL A 170 24.01 28.49 -16.95
N TYR A 171 23.38 29.66 -17.17
CA TYR A 171 24.09 30.92 -17.43
C TYR A 171 24.21 31.81 -16.18
N CYS A 172 23.15 31.93 -15.37
CA CYS A 172 23.10 32.88 -14.26
C CYS A 172 22.85 32.27 -12.88
N GLY A 173 22.71 30.94 -12.78
CA GLY A 173 22.48 30.22 -11.52
C GLY A 173 21.10 30.43 -10.89
N LYS A 174 20.22 31.23 -11.50
CA LYS A 174 18.87 31.48 -10.95
C LYS A 174 17.96 30.28 -11.17
N GLU A 175 17.22 29.92 -10.13
CA GLU A 175 16.14 28.94 -10.23
C GLU A 175 15.00 29.46 -11.10
N PHE A 176 14.44 28.59 -11.94
CA PHE A 176 13.28 28.90 -12.76
C PHE A 176 12.40 27.66 -12.92
N LYS A 177 11.09 27.92 -12.99
CA LYS A 177 10.09 26.87 -13.23
C LYS A 177 10.00 26.58 -14.72
N VAL A 178 10.07 25.31 -15.08
CA VAL A 178 9.89 24.86 -16.46
C VAL A 178 9.19 23.52 -16.48
N ASN A 179 8.39 23.30 -17.52
CA ASN A 179 7.81 21.98 -17.74
C ASN A 179 8.91 20.95 -18.03
N LYS A 180 8.89 19.80 -17.34
CA LYS A 180 9.93 18.76 -17.42
C LYS A 180 10.22 18.27 -18.84
N TYR A 181 9.23 18.30 -19.73
CA TYR A 181 9.39 17.88 -21.13
C TYR A 181 10.09 18.93 -22.01
N ARG A 182 10.25 20.18 -21.56
CA ARG A 182 10.98 21.21 -22.31
C ARG A 182 12.48 21.05 -22.10
N LYS A 183 13.26 21.25 -23.18
CA LYS A 183 14.74 21.20 -23.14
C LYS A 183 15.41 22.52 -22.66
N THR A 184 14.62 23.49 -22.19
CA THR A 184 15.13 24.80 -21.78
C THR A 184 16.05 24.68 -20.57
N LYS A 185 17.27 25.18 -20.67
CA LYS A 185 18.30 25.17 -19.61
C LYS A 185 18.55 26.52 -18.95
N THR A 186 17.88 27.57 -19.43
CA THR A 186 18.11 28.96 -19.04
C THR A 186 16.81 29.60 -18.57
N CYS A 187 16.90 30.51 -17.59
CA CYS A 187 15.72 31.13 -16.97
C CYS A 187 15.00 32.15 -17.87
N SER A 188 15.65 32.66 -18.91
CA SER A 188 15.09 33.69 -19.79
C SER A 188 15.71 33.67 -21.18
N ARG A 189 15.02 34.28 -22.16
CA ARG A 189 15.54 34.42 -23.54
C ARG A 189 16.84 35.22 -23.60
N SER A 190 17.02 36.19 -22.69
CA SER A 190 18.28 36.90 -22.52
C SER A 190 19.41 35.95 -22.12
N CYS A 191 19.20 35.12 -21.09
CA CYS A 191 20.18 34.10 -20.68
C CYS A 191 20.46 33.09 -21.79
N THR A 192 19.43 32.71 -22.59
CA THR A 192 19.62 31.85 -23.77
C THR A 192 20.55 32.48 -24.80
N ASN A 193 20.34 33.76 -25.13
CA ASN A 193 21.17 34.46 -26.12
C ASN A 193 22.61 34.61 -25.64
N ARG A 194 22.80 34.94 -24.35
CA ARG A 194 24.14 35.06 -23.74
C ARG A 194 24.85 33.70 -23.67
N GLN A 195 24.14 32.64 -23.29
CA GLN A 195 24.69 31.28 -23.30
C GLN A 195 25.16 30.86 -24.70
N ARG A 196 24.33 31.09 -25.73
CA ARG A 196 24.69 30.82 -27.13
C ARG A 196 25.86 31.66 -27.63
N ALA A 197 26.01 32.90 -27.14
CA ALA A 197 27.15 33.74 -27.46
C ALA A 197 28.44 33.19 -26.84
N LYS A 198 28.39 32.80 -25.56
CA LYS A 198 29.49 32.14 -24.84
C LYS A 198 29.92 30.84 -25.53
N GLU A 199 28.97 29.95 -25.82
CA GLU A 199 29.25 28.67 -26.51
C GLU A 199 29.86 28.85 -27.90
N ARG A 200 29.53 29.94 -28.61
CA ARG A 200 30.15 30.27 -29.90
C ARG A 200 31.58 30.75 -29.72
N LYS A 201 31.85 31.62 -28.73
CA LYS A 201 33.19 32.09 -28.41
C LYS A 201 34.09 30.92 -27.98
N ASP A 202 33.63 30.10 -27.04
CA ASP A 202 34.37 28.93 -26.55
C ASP A 202 34.68 27.91 -27.66
N LYS A 203 33.88 27.85 -28.72
CA LYS A 203 34.17 27.01 -29.89
C LYS A 203 35.25 27.60 -30.78
N ILE A 204 35.26 28.92 -31.00
CA ILE A 204 36.28 29.60 -31.78
C ILE A 204 37.64 29.50 -31.07
N ASP A 205 37.64 29.76 -29.76
CA ASP A 205 38.85 29.72 -28.91
C ASP A 205 39.46 28.30 -28.80
N LYS A 206 38.72 27.24 -29.15
CA LYS A 206 39.21 25.85 -29.17
C LYS A 206 39.78 25.39 -30.52
N ILE A 207 39.51 26.15 -31.58
CA ILE A 207 39.98 25.87 -32.95
C ILE A 207 41.25 26.69 -33.26
N SER A 208 41.49 27.76 -32.50
CA SER A 208 42.73 28.57 -32.53
C SER A 208 43.78 27.96 -31.60
#